data_AF-A0A3Q8UC42-F1
#
_entry.id   AF-A0A3Q8UC42-F1
#
_cell.length_a   1.000
_cell.length_b   1.000
_cell.length_c   1.000
_cell.angle_alpha   90.00
_cell.angle_beta   90.00
_cell.angle_gamma   90.00
#
_symmetry.space_group_name_H-M   'P 1'
#
loop_
_entity.id
_entity.type
_entity.pdbx_description
1 polymer ?
#
loop_
_entity_poly.entity_id
_entity_poly.type
_entity_poly.pdbx_seq_one_letter_code
_entity_poly.pdbx_strand_id
1 'polypeptide(L)'
;MDPRLTKLVESLELSKVLMIKICQAFQRHLSQGLLIHKNGGIPGEDVSICSLKMLDSCITNIPSGKETGVCYGLDFGGSNFRAVKAVLCGKGRIEIFQNSASLKESFQGHCPEGLVHAEVPGTHLFDRFSLQLKDLIDHREDTPMECSMNAENNPAVVPLGFTFSFPCLQESLNAARLITWTKEIETGRATECKVEGKDVAKMLQEAFLRHSIPARVFAVINDTVGTLISCAYQKSEDDPDCLIGLILGTGSNVCYYEPMAQEFNYKGNVINLEYGSFF
;
A
#
# COMPACT_ATOMS: atom_id res chain seq x y z
N MET A 1 -28.01 28.49 -24.83
CA MET A 1 -27.37 27.17 -24.71
C MET A 1 -28.40 26.13 -25.15
N ASP A 2 -28.00 25.05 -25.81
CA ASP A 2 -28.94 23.98 -26.23
C ASP A 2 -29.67 23.42 -24.98
N PRO A 3 -31.01 23.34 -24.94
CA PRO A 3 -31.77 22.81 -23.81
C PRO A 3 -31.33 21.41 -23.36
N ARG A 4 -30.82 20.57 -24.27
CA ARG A 4 -30.26 19.25 -23.94
C ARG A 4 -28.95 19.37 -23.18
N LEU A 5 -28.09 20.30 -23.60
CA LEU A 5 -26.81 20.57 -22.92
C LEU A 5 -27.06 21.13 -21.51
N THR A 6 -28.02 22.04 -21.36
CA THR A 6 -28.42 22.56 -20.04
C THR A 6 -28.89 21.43 -19.12
N LYS A 7 -29.78 20.55 -19.60
CA LYS A 7 -30.26 19.40 -18.80
C LYS A 7 -29.12 18.44 -18.40
N LEU A 8 -28.13 18.24 -19.27
CA LEU A 8 -26.95 17.41 -18.98
C LEU A 8 -26.07 18.06 -17.91
N VAL A 9 -25.80 19.36 -18.01
CA VAL A 9 -25.00 20.09 -17.02
C VAL A 9 -25.70 20.10 -15.66
N GLU A 10 -27.00 20.41 -15.64
CA GLU A 10 -27.81 20.39 -14.41
C GLU A 10 -27.82 19.00 -13.74
N SER A 11 -27.75 17.91 -14.51
CA SER A 11 -27.69 16.55 -13.96
C SER A 11 -26.36 16.21 -13.26
N LEU A 12 -25.31 16.98 -13.53
CA LEU A 12 -23.99 16.83 -12.91
C LEU A 12 -23.80 17.80 -11.72
N GLU A 13 -24.70 18.76 -11.54
CA GLU A 13 -24.63 19.71 -10.43
C GLU A 13 -25.05 19.06 -9.11
N LEU A 14 -24.12 19.01 -8.17
CA LEU A 14 -24.39 18.55 -6.81
C LEU A 14 -24.86 19.72 -5.95
N SER A 15 -26.16 19.79 -5.67
CA SER A 15 -26.69 20.78 -4.73
C SER A 15 -26.10 20.58 -3.32
N LYS A 16 -26.00 21.65 -2.53
CA LYS A 16 -25.59 21.58 -1.11
C LYS A 16 -26.39 20.56 -0.30
N VAL A 17 -27.70 20.49 -0.55
CA VAL A 17 -28.60 19.54 0.11
C VAL A 17 -28.23 18.10 -0.25
N LEU A 18 -27.92 17.83 -1.52
CA LEU A 18 -27.47 16.51 -1.95
C LEU A 18 -26.12 16.13 -1.35
N MET A 19 -25.14 17.05 -1.34
CA MET A 19 -23.84 16.81 -0.72
C MET A 19 -23.96 16.46 0.77
N ILE A 20 -24.82 17.14 1.52
CA ILE A 20 -25.09 16.83 2.94
C ILE A 20 -25.66 15.40 3.08
N LYS A 21 -26.61 15.01 2.22
CA LYS A 21 -27.17 13.64 2.23
C LYS A 21 -26.11 12.58 1.93
N ILE A 22 -25.21 12.84 0.98
CA ILE A 22 -24.09 11.96 0.64
C ILE A 22 -23.15 11.83 1.85
N CYS A 23 -22.77 12.94 2.49
CA CYS A 23 -21.93 12.90 3.69
C CYS A 23 -22.58 12.09 4.82
N GLN A 24 -23.88 12.27 5.07
CA GLN A 24 -24.61 11.49 6.07
C GLN A 24 -24.68 10.00 5.73
N ALA A 25 -24.85 9.65 4.44
CA ALA A 25 -24.78 8.26 4.00
C ALA A 25 -23.39 7.67 4.21
N PHE A 26 -22.34 8.40 3.83
CA PHE A 26 -20.95 7.98 4.03
C PHE A 26 -20.62 7.75 5.51
N GLN A 27 -21.02 8.69 6.38
CA GLN A 27 -20.85 8.56 7.83
C GLN A 27 -21.56 7.32 8.39
N ARG A 28 -22.79 7.03 7.92
CA ARG A 28 -23.49 5.79 8.30
C ARG A 28 -22.71 4.55 7.89
N HIS A 29 -22.21 4.49 6.65
CA HIS A 29 -21.43 3.34 6.18
C HIS A 29 -20.13 3.17 6.98
N LEU A 30 -19.45 4.27 7.31
CA LEU A 30 -18.27 4.28 8.16
C LEU A 30 -18.57 3.70 9.56
N SER A 31 -19.62 4.21 10.24
CA SER A 31 -20.03 3.73 11.56
C SER A 31 -20.45 2.25 11.54
N GLN A 32 -21.20 1.82 10.52
CA GLN A 32 -21.57 0.40 10.37
C GLN A 32 -20.33 -0.47 10.13
N GLY A 33 -19.39 -0.01 9.31
CA GLY A 33 -18.14 -0.71 9.06
C GLY A 33 -17.31 -0.92 10.32
N LEU A 34 -17.19 0.09 11.18
CA LEU A 34 -16.55 -0.03 12.50
C LEU A 34 -17.25 -1.07 13.39
N LEU A 35 -18.59 -1.05 13.44
CA LEU A 35 -19.37 -2.01 14.24
C LEU A 35 -19.27 -3.44 13.71
N ILE A 36 -19.28 -3.63 12.38
CA ILE A 36 -19.09 -4.94 11.74
C ILE A 36 -17.72 -5.50 12.14
N HIS A 37 -16.66 -4.70 12.01
CA HIS A 37 -15.31 -5.10 12.38
C HIS A 37 -15.21 -5.47 13.87
N LYS A 38 -15.79 -4.64 14.75
CA LYS A 38 -15.85 -4.91 16.19
C LYS A 38 -16.48 -6.26 16.52
N ASN A 39 -17.52 -6.64 15.79
CA ASN A 39 -18.24 -7.89 15.99
C ASN A 39 -17.58 -9.09 15.27
N GLY A 40 -16.40 -8.92 14.67
CA GLY A 40 -15.67 -9.98 13.95
C GLY A 40 -16.21 -10.28 12.55
N GLY A 41 -17.08 -9.42 12.00
CA GLY A 41 -17.55 -9.50 10.62
C GLY A 41 -16.56 -8.86 9.64
N ILE A 42 -16.86 -8.98 8.35
CA ILE A 42 -16.04 -8.44 7.25
C ILE A 42 -16.76 -7.21 6.66
N PRO A 43 -16.32 -5.97 6.95
CA PRO A 43 -16.92 -4.78 6.35
C PRO A 43 -16.84 -4.82 4.82
N GLY A 44 -17.90 -4.35 4.14
CA GLY A 44 -17.96 -4.38 2.69
C GLY A 44 -18.37 -5.73 2.07
N GLU A 45 -18.70 -6.75 2.87
CA GLU A 45 -19.31 -7.99 2.39
C GLU A 45 -20.79 -7.78 2.00
N ASP A 46 -21.59 -7.21 2.90
CA ASP A 46 -22.95 -6.74 2.60
C ASP A 46 -22.95 -5.24 2.30
N VAL A 47 -22.91 -4.91 1.00
CA VAL A 47 -22.87 -3.54 0.49
C VAL A 47 -24.10 -2.70 0.86
N SER A 48 -25.23 -3.34 1.21
CA SER A 48 -26.44 -2.62 1.63
C SER A 48 -26.33 -2.06 3.06
N ILE A 49 -25.44 -2.62 3.87
CA ILE A 49 -25.16 -2.20 5.25
C ILE A 49 -23.92 -1.31 5.30
N CYS A 50 -22.84 -1.76 4.67
CA CYS A 50 -21.58 -1.04 4.60
C CYS A 50 -20.88 -1.42 3.30
N SER A 51 -20.69 -0.44 2.41
CA SER A 51 -19.96 -0.63 1.16
C SER A 51 -18.45 -0.37 1.27
N LEU A 52 -17.97 0.04 2.44
CA LEU A 52 -16.56 0.32 2.73
C LEU A 52 -15.89 -0.95 3.26
N LYS A 53 -14.64 -1.23 2.87
CA LYS A 53 -13.92 -2.43 3.33
C LYS A 53 -13.29 -2.26 4.71
N MET A 54 -13.03 -1.03 5.14
CA MET A 54 -12.55 -0.69 6.49
C MET A 54 -11.38 -1.58 6.95
N LEU A 55 -10.35 -1.71 6.12
CA LEU A 55 -9.24 -2.63 6.35
C LEU A 55 -8.28 -2.08 7.42
N ASP A 56 -7.91 -2.92 8.37
CA ASP A 56 -6.90 -2.63 9.37
C ASP A 56 -5.50 -2.56 8.75
N SER A 57 -4.88 -1.38 8.75
CA SER A 57 -3.51 -1.22 8.23
C SER A 57 -2.42 -1.81 9.14
N CYS A 58 -2.78 -2.19 10.37
CA CYS A 58 -1.85 -2.58 11.44
C CYS A 58 -0.81 -1.50 11.83
N ILE A 59 -0.96 -0.25 11.36
CA ILE A 59 -0.08 0.87 11.72
C ILE A 59 -0.55 1.49 13.03
N THR A 60 0.27 1.38 14.08
CA THR A 60 -0.05 1.91 15.41
C THR A 60 0.48 3.33 15.64
N ASN A 61 1.63 3.67 15.03
CA ASN A 61 2.34 4.91 15.28
C ASN A 61 2.48 5.71 13.98
N ILE A 62 2.06 6.97 14.03
CA ILE A 62 2.30 7.96 12.98
C ILE A 62 3.69 8.58 13.21
N PRO A 63 4.52 8.75 12.17
CA PRO A 63 5.85 9.34 12.34
C PRO A 63 5.77 10.78 12.82
N SER A 64 6.78 11.16 13.61
CA SER A 64 6.94 12.50 14.17
C SER A 64 7.70 13.46 13.25
N GLY A 65 8.38 12.93 12.22
CA GLY A 65 9.30 13.69 11.37
C GLY A 65 10.69 13.83 11.97
N LYS A 66 10.93 13.34 13.20
CA LYS A 66 12.23 13.40 13.90
C LYS A 66 13.07 12.14 13.69
N GLU A 67 12.48 11.10 13.12
CA GLU A 67 13.15 9.84 12.85
C GLU A 67 14.33 10.06 11.90
N THR A 68 15.42 9.34 12.13
CA THR A 68 16.60 9.36 11.28
C THR A 68 17.00 7.93 10.92
N GLY A 69 17.78 7.79 9.85
CA GLY A 69 18.32 6.49 9.43
C GLY A 69 18.02 6.17 7.98
N VAL A 70 18.30 4.94 7.58
CA VAL A 70 18.13 4.46 6.21
C VAL A 70 17.04 3.40 6.18
N CYS A 71 16.05 3.58 5.32
CA CYS A 71 15.01 2.59 5.06
C CYS A 71 14.89 2.32 3.56
N TYR A 72 14.38 1.14 3.24
CA TYR A 72 14.12 0.74 1.86
C TYR A 72 12.63 0.50 1.64
N GLY A 73 12.18 0.77 0.43
CA GLY A 73 10.81 0.61 0.00
C GLY A 73 10.73 -0.13 -1.33
N LEU A 74 9.73 -0.99 -1.48
CA LEU A 74 9.24 -1.41 -2.79
C LEU A 74 7.84 -0.84 -2.97
N ASP A 75 7.60 -0.20 -4.11
CA ASP A 75 6.31 0.36 -4.47
C ASP A 75 5.78 -0.29 -5.74
N PHE A 76 4.70 -1.04 -5.59
CA PHE A 76 4.01 -1.72 -6.68
C PHE A 76 2.52 -1.43 -6.62
N GLY A 77 2.06 -0.62 -7.57
CA GLY A 77 0.67 -0.18 -7.66
C GLY A 77 0.06 -0.24 -9.06
N GLY A 78 0.73 -0.86 -10.03
CA GLY A 78 0.26 -0.97 -11.42
C GLY A 78 1.33 -1.56 -12.34
N SER A 79 1.33 -1.20 -13.61
CA SER A 79 2.29 -1.78 -14.58
C SER A 79 3.75 -1.32 -14.40
N ASN A 80 4.01 -0.34 -13.54
CA ASN A 80 5.35 0.08 -13.15
C ASN A 80 5.55 -0.20 -11.66
N PHE A 81 6.79 -0.54 -11.29
CA PHE A 81 7.17 -0.67 -9.90
C PHE A 81 8.48 0.07 -9.63
N ARG A 82 8.73 0.40 -8.36
CA ARG A 82 9.90 1.17 -7.93
C ARG A 82 10.56 0.51 -6.73
N ALA A 83 11.89 0.49 -6.72
CA ALA A 83 12.64 0.30 -5.49
C ALA A 83 13.18 1.64 -5.02
N VAL A 84 13.13 1.88 -3.72
CA VAL A 84 13.46 3.14 -3.08
C VAL A 84 14.40 2.89 -1.91
N LYS A 85 15.44 3.71 -1.78
CA LYS A 85 16.26 3.91 -0.60
C LYS A 85 15.96 5.33 -0.13
N ALA A 86 15.47 5.46 1.09
CA ALA A 86 15.18 6.73 1.72
C ALA A 86 16.15 6.92 2.89
N VAL A 87 16.84 8.07 2.89
CA VAL A 87 17.64 8.52 4.02
C VAL A 87 16.82 9.56 4.76
N LEU A 88 16.36 9.18 5.96
CA LEU A 88 15.62 10.04 6.87
C LEU A 88 16.62 10.93 7.61
N CYS A 89 16.53 12.24 7.38
CA CYS A 89 17.47 13.23 7.93
C CYS A 89 16.89 13.96 9.15
N GLY A 90 15.73 13.53 9.65
CA GLY A 90 14.93 14.24 10.65
C GLY A 90 14.39 15.58 10.14
N LYS A 91 13.56 16.22 10.97
CA LYS A 91 12.84 17.47 10.65
C LYS A 91 12.09 17.40 9.31
N GLY A 92 11.48 16.25 9.04
CA GLY A 92 10.73 15.99 7.81
C GLY A 92 11.54 15.95 6.51
N ARG A 93 12.87 15.97 6.58
CA ARG A 93 13.72 15.86 5.38
C ARG A 93 14.01 14.41 5.03
N ILE A 94 13.94 14.11 3.73
CA ILE A 94 14.22 12.79 3.14
C ILE A 94 15.10 12.97 1.90
N GLU A 95 16.17 12.19 1.78
CA GLU A 95 16.90 12.02 0.53
C GLU A 95 16.48 10.69 -0.10
N ILE A 96 16.07 10.74 -1.38
CA ILE A 96 15.49 9.60 -2.08
C ILE A 96 16.40 9.15 -3.21
N PHE A 97 16.75 7.88 -3.21
CA PHE A 97 17.36 7.18 -4.34
C PHE A 97 16.39 6.11 -4.81
N GLN A 98 16.08 6.09 -6.11
CA GLN A 98 15.13 5.12 -6.64
C GLN A 98 15.57 4.62 -8.01
N ASN A 99 15.13 3.41 -8.33
CA ASN A 99 15.10 2.90 -9.69
C ASN A 99 13.67 2.43 -9.99
N SER A 100 13.29 2.45 -11.26
CA SER A 100 11.94 2.06 -11.71
C SER A 100 12.06 1.06 -12.83
N ALA A 101 11.10 0.16 -12.93
CA ALA A 101 11.01 -0.79 -14.02
C ALA A 101 9.55 -1.05 -14.40
N SER A 102 9.34 -1.26 -15.69
CA SER A 102 8.05 -1.67 -16.23
C SER A 102 7.90 -3.18 -16.10
N LEU A 103 6.71 -3.62 -15.71
CA LEU A 103 6.32 -5.03 -15.71
C LEU A 103 5.82 -5.49 -17.08
N LYS A 104 5.66 -4.58 -18.05
CA LYS A 104 5.32 -4.94 -19.44
C LYS A 104 6.56 -5.23 -20.30
N GLU A 105 7.75 -5.02 -19.75
CA GLU A 105 9.01 -5.35 -20.40
C GLU A 105 9.35 -6.82 -20.22
N SER A 106 10.09 -7.38 -21.18
CA SER A 106 10.51 -8.77 -21.11
C SER A 106 11.38 -9.04 -19.88
N PHE A 107 11.09 -10.12 -19.15
CA PHE A 107 11.90 -10.54 -18.02
C PHE A 107 12.59 -11.89 -18.30
N GLN A 108 13.92 -11.90 -18.18
CA GLN A 108 14.79 -13.08 -18.29
C GLN A 108 14.55 -13.95 -19.54
N GLY A 109 14.05 -13.38 -20.65
CA GLY A 109 13.82 -14.09 -21.91
C GLY A 109 12.65 -15.09 -21.94
N HIS A 110 12.03 -15.38 -20.79
CA HIS A 110 10.93 -16.35 -20.68
C HIS A 110 9.55 -15.68 -20.57
N CYS A 111 9.50 -14.37 -20.29
CA CYS A 111 8.26 -13.60 -20.21
C CYS A 111 8.29 -12.46 -21.24
N PRO A 112 8.23 -12.73 -22.56
CA PRO A 112 8.43 -11.71 -23.60
C PRO A 112 7.34 -10.62 -23.61
N GLU A 113 6.12 -10.95 -23.20
CA GLU A 113 4.99 -10.01 -23.12
C GLU A 113 4.92 -9.28 -21.75
N GLY A 114 5.88 -9.56 -20.85
CA GLY A 114 5.95 -8.99 -19.52
C GLY A 114 5.40 -9.90 -18.43
N LEU A 115 5.41 -9.40 -17.20
CA LEU A 115 5.12 -10.13 -15.97
C LEU A 115 3.66 -10.06 -15.53
N VAL A 116 2.81 -9.28 -16.20
CA VAL A 116 1.40 -9.07 -15.82
C VAL A 116 0.45 -10.16 -16.32
N HIS A 117 0.92 -11.09 -17.15
CA HIS A 117 0.10 -12.11 -17.81
C HIS A 117 -0.25 -13.30 -16.92
N ALA A 118 -1.42 -13.90 -17.16
CA ALA A 118 -1.96 -15.00 -16.35
C ALA A 118 -1.04 -16.24 -16.30
N GLU A 119 -0.34 -16.50 -17.39
CA GLU A 119 0.55 -17.66 -17.59
C GLU A 119 1.94 -17.46 -16.96
N VAL A 120 2.25 -16.27 -16.45
CA VAL A 120 3.52 -16.00 -15.77
C VAL A 120 3.44 -16.49 -14.32
N PRO A 121 4.34 -17.39 -13.88
CA PRO A 121 4.39 -17.83 -12.49
C PRO A 121 4.60 -16.64 -11.55
N GLY A 122 3.85 -16.60 -10.44
CA GLY A 122 3.98 -15.53 -9.44
C GLY A 122 5.41 -15.33 -8.93
N THR A 123 6.21 -16.41 -8.85
CA THR A 123 7.62 -16.35 -8.45
C THR A 123 8.45 -15.39 -9.30
N HIS A 124 8.20 -15.30 -10.62
CA HIS A 124 8.94 -14.40 -11.51
C HIS A 124 8.68 -12.93 -11.19
N LEU A 125 7.45 -12.57 -10.79
CA LEU A 125 7.12 -11.21 -10.38
C LEU A 125 7.91 -10.81 -9.13
N PHE A 126 7.93 -11.67 -8.11
CA PHE A 126 8.68 -11.40 -6.88
C PHE A 126 10.19 -11.48 -7.07
N ASP A 127 10.68 -12.33 -7.99
CA ASP A 127 12.08 -12.36 -8.39
C ASP A 127 12.50 -11.03 -9.03
N ARG A 128 11.67 -10.47 -9.92
CA ARG A 128 11.91 -9.14 -10.52
C ARG A 128 11.98 -8.04 -9.46
N PHE A 129 11.08 -8.05 -8.48
CA PHE A 129 11.12 -7.11 -7.35
C PHE A 129 12.42 -7.23 -6.55
N SER A 130 12.83 -8.46 -6.26
CA SER A 130 14.04 -8.72 -5.49
C SER A 130 15.31 -8.28 -6.22
N LEU A 131 15.44 -8.57 -7.51
CA LEU A 131 16.61 -8.20 -8.30
C LEU A 131 16.73 -6.67 -8.44
N GLN A 132 15.61 -5.97 -8.60
CA GLN A 132 15.61 -4.51 -8.65
C GLN A 132 16.05 -3.87 -7.31
N LEU A 133 15.61 -4.44 -6.18
CA LEU A 133 16.08 -4.01 -4.86
C LEU A 133 17.58 -4.29 -4.71
N LYS A 134 18.05 -5.46 -5.17
CA LYS A 134 19.46 -5.81 -5.18
C LYS A 134 20.29 -4.80 -5.96
N ASP A 135 19.86 -4.41 -7.15
CA ASP A 135 20.53 -3.38 -7.94
C ASP A 135 20.65 -2.06 -7.15
N LEU A 136 19.59 -1.66 -6.43
CA LEU A 136 19.62 -0.45 -5.62
C LEU A 136 20.57 -0.54 -4.41
N ILE A 137 20.69 -1.73 -3.81
CA ILE A 137 21.60 -2.00 -2.67
C ILE A 137 23.06 -2.03 -3.15
N ASP A 138 23.35 -2.77 -4.23
CA ASP A 138 24.71 -3.03 -4.70
C ASP A 138 25.39 -1.77 -5.28
N HIS A 139 24.61 -0.86 -5.88
CA HIS A 139 25.15 0.32 -6.60
C HIS A 139 25.44 1.54 -5.70
N ARG A 140 25.38 1.42 -4.37
CA ARG A 140 25.57 2.56 -3.46
C ARG A 140 26.46 2.21 -2.26
N GLU A 141 27.74 2.55 -2.38
CA GLU A 141 28.77 2.48 -1.30
C GLU A 141 28.37 3.31 -0.06
N ASP A 142 27.54 4.35 -0.21
CA ASP A 142 27.03 5.22 0.85
C ASP A 142 25.88 4.58 1.67
N THR A 143 25.89 3.26 1.87
CA THR A 143 24.99 2.64 2.85
C THR A 143 25.74 2.69 4.17
N PRO A 144 25.38 3.60 5.10
CA PRO A 144 26.12 3.74 6.33
C PRO A 144 26.21 2.37 7.00
N MET A 145 27.43 1.96 7.29
CA MET A 145 27.75 0.72 7.99
C MET A 145 27.17 0.70 9.42
N GLU A 146 26.42 1.72 9.81
CA GLU A 146 25.68 1.88 11.07
C GLU A 146 24.35 1.10 11.12
N CYS A 147 23.97 0.35 10.07
CA CYS A 147 23.05 -0.78 10.24
C CYS A 147 23.76 -2.06 10.73
N SER A 148 25.09 -2.02 10.86
CA SER A 148 25.87 -3.04 11.55
C SER A 148 26.26 -2.48 12.91
N MET A 149 25.66 -3.00 13.97
CA MET A 149 26.32 -3.37 15.23
C MET A 149 25.21 -3.69 16.23
N ASN A 150 24.98 -4.99 16.43
CA ASN A 150 24.72 -5.58 17.74
C ASN A 150 24.95 -7.10 17.60
N ALA A 151 26.06 -7.56 18.21
CA ALA A 151 26.39 -8.92 18.61
C ALA A 151 26.38 -10.04 17.54
N GLU A 152 27.57 -10.64 17.34
CA GLU A 152 27.77 -12.05 16.97
C GLU A 152 27.07 -12.55 15.68
N ASN A 153 27.83 -12.55 14.57
CA ASN A 153 27.62 -13.41 13.39
C ASN A 153 26.37 -13.21 12.50
N ASN A 154 25.68 -12.07 12.52
CA ASN A 154 24.58 -11.83 11.57
C ASN A 154 24.87 -10.65 10.62
N PRO A 155 24.84 -10.83 9.29
CA PRO A 155 24.94 -9.71 8.36
C PRO A 155 23.78 -8.72 8.58
N ALA A 156 24.05 -7.42 8.44
CA ALA A 156 23.04 -6.38 8.57
C ALA A 156 21.86 -6.65 7.61
N VAL A 157 20.66 -6.79 8.17
CA VAL A 157 19.44 -7.06 7.40
C VAL A 157 18.75 -5.74 7.09
N VAL A 158 18.59 -5.44 5.80
CA VAL A 158 17.90 -4.26 5.28
C VAL A 158 16.40 -4.33 5.62
N PRO A 159 15.85 -3.38 6.41
CA PRO A 159 14.43 -3.34 6.66
C PRO A 159 13.69 -2.75 5.46
N LEU A 160 12.68 -3.48 4.97
CA LEU A 160 11.90 -3.11 3.79
C LEU A 160 10.42 -2.89 4.12
N GLY A 161 9.89 -1.73 3.72
CA GLY A 161 8.46 -1.51 3.55
C GLY A 161 8.02 -1.91 2.14
N PHE A 162 6.91 -2.65 2.01
CA PHE A 162 6.36 -3.07 0.73
C PHE A 162 4.99 -2.44 0.50
N THR A 163 4.94 -1.39 -0.30
CA THR A 163 3.68 -0.82 -0.77
C THR A 163 3.10 -1.70 -1.86
N PHE A 164 1.98 -2.34 -1.56
CA PHE A 164 1.30 -3.28 -2.45
C PHE A 164 -0.15 -2.84 -2.62
N SER A 165 -0.40 -2.02 -3.64
CA SER A 165 -1.68 -1.30 -3.82
C SER A 165 -2.74 -2.15 -4.52
N PHE A 166 -3.06 -3.29 -3.92
CA PHE A 166 -4.13 -4.19 -4.36
C PHE A 166 -4.97 -4.62 -3.16
N PRO A 167 -6.23 -5.06 -3.37
CA PRO A 167 -7.08 -5.54 -2.29
C PRO A 167 -6.41 -6.72 -1.56
N CYS A 168 -6.04 -6.49 -0.30
CA CYS A 168 -5.39 -7.48 0.55
C CYS A 168 -6.14 -7.63 1.86
N LEU A 169 -6.22 -8.87 2.36
CA LEU A 169 -6.55 -9.14 3.74
C LEU A 169 -5.26 -9.06 4.55
N GLN A 170 -5.13 -8.03 5.37
CA GLN A 170 -3.95 -7.82 6.20
C GLN A 170 -4.10 -8.54 7.54
N GLU A 171 -3.27 -9.56 7.78
CA GLU A 171 -3.30 -10.39 8.99
C GLU A 171 -2.36 -9.85 10.07
N SER A 172 -1.27 -9.21 9.66
CA SER A 172 -0.33 -8.47 10.51
C SER A 172 0.35 -7.37 9.71
N LEU A 173 1.21 -6.57 10.35
CA LEU A 173 2.00 -5.55 9.65
C LEU A 173 2.81 -6.15 8.49
N ASN A 174 3.34 -7.37 8.65
CA ASN A 174 4.19 -8.05 7.67
C ASN A 174 3.55 -9.29 7.03
N ALA A 175 2.22 -9.38 7.02
CA ALA A 175 1.49 -10.48 6.38
C ALA A 175 0.22 -9.94 5.73
N ALA A 176 0.15 -10.07 4.40
CA ALA A 176 -0.97 -9.54 3.62
C ALA A 176 -1.31 -10.53 2.51
N ARG A 177 -2.49 -11.13 2.59
CA ARG A 177 -2.98 -12.06 1.58
C ARG A 177 -3.69 -11.31 0.47
N LEU A 178 -3.20 -11.42 -0.77
CA LEU A 178 -3.89 -10.85 -1.93
C LEU A 178 -5.27 -11.50 -2.08
N ILE A 179 -6.33 -10.69 -2.17
CA ILE A 179 -7.70 -11.17 -2.36
C ILE A 179 -7.94 -11.44 -3.85
N THR A 180 -7.73 -10.41 -4.67
CA THR A 180 -7.88 -10.47 -6.12
C THR A 180 -6.97 -9.43 -6.76
N TRP A 181 -6.38 -9.76 -7.89
CA TRP A 181 -5.77 -8.77 -8.75
C TRP A 181 -6.81 -7.78 -9.28
N THR A 182 -6.31 -6.59 -9.56
CA THR A 182 -7.00 -5.48 -10.23
C THR A 182 -6.01 -4.82 -11.19
N LYS A 183 -6.41 -3.73 -11.86
CA LYS A 183 -5.52 -2.91 -12.71
C LYS A 183 -4.87 -3.70 -13.87
N GLU A 184 -5.64 -4.61 -14.48
CA GLU A 184 -5.22 -5.42 -15.64
C GLU A 184 -4.00 -6.31 -15.37
N ILE A 185 -3.77 -6.70 -14.12
CA ILE A 185 -2.74 -7.66 -13.73
C ILE A 185 -3.40 -9.02 -13.51
N GLU A 186 -2.80 -10.07 -14.05
CA GLU A 186 -3.34 -11.43 -14.01
C GLU A 186 -2.30 -12.44 -13.50
N THR A 187 -1.10 -12.00 -13.16
CA THR A 187 0.08 -12.83 -12.85
C THR A 187 -0.26 -14.06 -12.00
N GLY A 188 0.06 -15.23 -12.53
CA GLY A 188 -0.05 -16.52 -11.86
C GLY A 188 -1.44 -17.16 -11.90
N ARG A 189 -2.49 -16.48 -12.40
CA ARG A 189 -3.88 -17.03 -12.43
C ARG A 189 -4.01 -18.31 -13.25
N ALA A 190 -3.24 -18.45 -14.32
CA ALA A 190 -3.20 -19.64 -15.19
C ALA A 190 -2.03 -20.59 -14.87
N THR A 191 -1.45 -20.50 -13.66
CA THR A 191 -0.32 -21.33 -13.22
C THR A 191 -0.57 -21.96 -11.86
N GLU A 192 0.24 -22.95 -11.49
CA GLU A 192 0.28 -23.48 -10.12
C GLU A 192 0.88 -22.48 -9.12
N CYS A 193 1.72 -21.55 -9.58
CA CYS A 193 2.36 -20.50 -8.78
C CYS A 193 1.47 -19.25 -8.70
N LYS A 194 0.28 -19.39 -8.11
CA LYS A 194 -0.67 -18.28 -7.90
C LYS A 194 -0.13 -17.22 -6.95
N VAL A 195 -0.54 -15.96 -7.16
CA VAL A 195 -0.34 -14.86 -6.19
C VAL A 195 -1.62 -14.60 -5.40
N GLU A 196 -2.78 -14.68 -6.04
CA GLU A 196 -4.08 -14.57 -5.36
C GLU A 196 -4.25 -15.66 -4.30
N GLY A 197 -4.74 -15.27 -3.13
CA GLY A 197 -4.85 -16.13 -1.96
C GLY A 197 -3.52 -16.43 -1.27
N LYS A 198 -2.39 -15.83 -1.69
CA LYS A 198 -1.08 -15.98 -1.04
C LYS A 198 -0.66 -14.72 -0.30
N ASP A 199 0.16 -14.91 0.74
CA ASP A 199 0.79 -13.83 1.49
C ASP A 199 1.95 -13.23 0.69
N VAL A 200 1.77 -11.99 0.25
CA VAL A 200 2.73 -11.30 -0.64
C VAL A 200 4.02 -10.93 0.08
N ALA A 201 3.98 -10.73 1.40
CA ALA A 201 5.19 -10.50 2.19
C ALA A 201 6.07 -11.74 2.20
N LYS A 202 5.46 -12.91 2.41
CA LYS A 202 6.15 -14.21 2.38
C LYS A 202 6.73 -14.51 1.00
N MET A 203 5.95 -14.29 -0.07
CA MET A 203 6.43 -14.51 -1.44
C MET A 203 7.64 -13.63 -1.78
N LEU A 204 7.62 -12.37 -1.35
CA LEU A 204 8.75 -11.45 -1.50
C LEU A 204 9.96 -11.87 -0.64
N GLN A 205 9.73 -12.30 0.60
CA GLN A 205 10.78 -12.80 1.48
C GLN A 205 11.47 -14.04 0.89
N GLU A 206 10.71 -14.96 0.30
CA GLU A 206 11.24 -16.13 -0.40
C GLU A 206 12.06 -15.72 -1.64
N ALA A 207 11.68 -14.66 -2.35
CA ALA A 207 12.49 -14.11 -3.44
C ALA A 207 13.83 -13.56 -2.93
N PHE A 208 13.85 -12.82 -1.81
CA PHE A 208 15.11 -12.39 -1.20
C PHE A 208 16.02 -13.56 -0.84
N LEU A 209 15.46 -14.66 -0.32
CA LEU A 209 16.23 -15.87 -0.03
C LEU A 209 16.79 -16.52 -1.31
N ARG A 210 16.00 -16.63 -2.38
CA ARG A 210 16.45 -17.20 -3.66
C ARG A 210 17.63 -16.43 -4.28
N HIS A 211 17.62 -15.10 -4.13
CA HIS A 211 18.65 -14.21 -4.71
C HIS A 211 19.72 -13.77 -3.71
N SER A 212 19.75 -14.37 -2.51
CA SER A 212 20.71 -14.06 -1.43
C SER A 212 20.78 -12.57 -1.06
N ILE A 213 19.62 -11.90 -1.01
CA ILE A 213 19.52 -10.49 -0.67
C ILE A 213 19.33 -10.38 0.85
N PRO A 214 20.18 -9.63 1.58
CA PRO A 214 20.08 -9.48 3.03
C PRO A 214 18.97 -8.49 3.39
N ALA A 215 17.73 -8.77 3.00
CA ALA A 215 16.57 -7.91 3.24
C ALA A 215 15.44 -8.68 3.93
N ARG A 216 14.65 -7.95 4.74
CA ARG A 216 13.47 -8.47 5.41
C ARG A 216 12.27 -7.58 5.17
N VAL A 217 11.14 -8.19 4.81
CA VAL A 217 9.86 -7.48 4.72
C VAL A 217 9.35 -7.19 6.14
N PHE A 218 9.33 -5.92 6.52
CA PHE A 218 8.86 -5.47 7.85
C PHE A 218 7.40 -5.02 7.83
N ALA A 219 6.96 -4.45 6.73
CA ALA A 219 5.60 -3.97 6.58
C ALA A 219 5.11 -4.17 5.16
N VAL A 220 3.84 -4.54 5.00
CA VAL A 220 3.07 -4.36 3.77
C VAL A 220 2.06 -3.25 4.02
N ILE A 221 2.00 -2.28 3.13
CA ILE A 221 1.11 -1.13 3.26
C ILE A 221 0.35 -0.87 1.96
N ASN A 222 -0.85 -0.30 2.09
CA ASN A 222 -1.57 0.30 0.97
C ASN A 222 -0.97 1.69 0.64
N ASP A 223 -0.99 2.11 -0.62
CA ASP A 223 -0.47 3.42 -1.06
C ASP A 223 -1.11 4.61 -0.33
N THR A 224 -2.39 4.52 -0.01
CA THR A 224 -3.14 5.59 0.64
C THR A 224 -2.70 5.74 2.09
N VAL A 225 -2.41 4.62 2.77
CA VAL A 225 -1.77 4.60 4.09
C VAL A 225 -0.34 5.13 4.00
N GLY A 226 0.44 4.69 3.01
CA GLY A 226 1.78 5.22 2.76
C GLY A 226 1.80 6.73 2.51
N THR A 227 0.76 7.25 1.85
CA THR A 227 0.57 8.69 1.60
C THR A 227 0.37 9.46 2.90
N LEU A 228 -0.47 8.97 3.81
CA LEU A 228 -0.65 9.56 5.15
C LEU A 228 0.68 9.57 5.92
N ILE A 229 1.37 8.43 5.98
CA ILE A 229 2.63 8.28 6.72
C ILE A 229 3.73 9.18 6.14
N SER A 230 3.84 9.25 4.83
CA SER A 230 4.79 10.13 4.13
C SER A 230 4.52 11.61 4.42
N CYS A 231 3.25 12.03 4.40
CA CYS A 231 2.86 13.40 4.74
C CYS A 231 3.13 13.72 6.20
N ALA A 232 2.77 12.81 7.12
CA ALA A 232 2.99 12.97 8.55
C ALA A 232 4.47 13.15 8.90
N TYR A 233 5.38 12.45 8.22
CA TYR A 233 6.82 12.64 8.42
C TYR A 233 7.30 13.98 7.88
N GLN A 234 6.87 14.39 6.67
CA GLN A 234 7.44 15.53 5.94
C GLN A 234 6.80 16.89 6.25
N LYS A 235 5.61 16.93 6.85
CA LYS A 235 4.92 18.18 7.19
C LYS A 235 5.74 19.05 8.15
N SER A 236 5.45 20.34 8.21
CA SER A 236 6.05 21.22 9.22
C SER A 236 5.59 20.83 10.63
N GLU A 237 6.40 21.13 11.65
CA GLU A 237 5.96 21.02 13.05
C GLU A 237 4.81 21.98 13.36
N ASP A 238 4.69 23.09 12.62
CA ASP A 238 3.60 24.07 12.75
C ASP A 238 2.29 23.62 12.07
N ASP A 239 2.36 22.62 11.19
CA ASP A 239 1.17 22.08 10.51
C ASP A 239 0.39 21.16 11.46
N PRO A 240 -0.95 21.13 11.39
CA PRO A 240 -1.75 20.20 12.17
C PRO A 240 -1.42 18.74 11.84
N ASP A 241 -1.82 17.82 12.72
CA ASP A 241 -1.60 16.38 12.52
C ASP A 241 -2.21 15.88 11.21
N CYS A 242 -1.47 15.04 10.48
CA CYS A 242 -1.95 14.39 9.27
C CYS A 242 -2.79 13.16 9.66
N LEU A 243 -4.11 13.30 9.58
CA LEU A 243 -5.06 12.25 10.00
C LEU A 243 -5.79 11.59 8.82
N ILE A 244 -5.57 12.05 7.59
CA ILE A 244 -6.23 11.53 6.38
C ILE A 244 -5.20 11.41 5.26
N GLY A 245 -5.13 10.23 4.64
CA GLY A 245 -4.46 10.02 3.37
C GLY A 245 -5.50 9.88 2.27
N LEU A 246 -5.35 10.63 1.18
CA LEU A 246 -6.29 10.64 0.06
C LEU A 246 -5.53 10.50 -1.26
N ILE A 247 -5.93 9.50 -2.06
CA ILE A 247 -5.49 9.34 -3.44
C ILE A 247 -6.64 9.72 -4.35
N LEU A 248 -6.39 10.69 -5.25
CA LEU A 248 -7.28 11.08 -6.36
C LEU A 248 -6.49 10.96 -7.67
N GLY A 249 -6.51 9.79 -8.30
CA GLY A 249 -5.78 9.52 -9.53
C GLY A 249 -6.52 8.56 -10.45
N THR A 250 -5.81 7.60 -11.06
CA THR A 250 -6.42 6.52 -11.84
C THR A 250 -7.45 5.72 -11.02
N GLY A 251 -7.18 5.58 -9.72
CA GLY A 251 -8.15 5.15 -8.72
C GLY A 251 -8.35 6.24 -7.66
N SER A 252 -9.35 6.03 -6.81
CA SER A 252 -9.66 6.93 -5.70
C SER A 252 -9.77 6.11 -4.42
N ASN A 253 -9.02 6.49 -3.39
CA ASN A 253 -9.06 5.80 -2.10
C ASN A 253 -8.71 6.76 -0.95
N VAL A 254 -9.18 6.44 0.25
CA VAL A 254 -8.95 7.22 1.46
C VAL A 254 -8.62 6.29 2.62
N CYS A 255 -7.67 6.70 3.44
CA CYS A 255 -7.43 6.13 4.75
C CYS A 255 -7.48 7.25 5.78
N TYR A 256 -7.74 6.89 7.03
CA TYR A 256 -7.77 7.87 8.12
C TYR A 256 -7.28 7.29 9.44
N TYR A 257 -6.87 8.17 10.33
CA TYR A 257 -6.57 7.84 11.73
C TYR A 257 -7.88 7.75 12.53
N GLU A 258 -8.18 6.58 13.08
CA GLU A 258 -9.33 6.31 13.93
C GLU A 258 -8.92 6.38 15.41
N PRO A 259 -9.33 7.42 16.16
CA PRO A 259 -8.94 7.58 17.56
C PRO A 259 -9.47 6.48 18.49
N MET A 260 -10.56 5.80 18.13
CA MET A 260 -11.18 4.75 18.93
C MET A 260 -10.94 3.35 18.34
N ALA A 261 -9.89 3.18 17.53
CA ALA A 261 -9.67 1.96 16.73
C ALA A 261 -9.67 0.68 17.60
N GLN A 262 -9.05 0.75 18.77
CA GLN A 262 -8.99 -0.34 19.75
C GLN A 262 -10.36 -0.73 20.29
N GLU A 263 -11.29 0.22 20.44
CA GLU A 263 -12.67 -0.07 20.88
C GLU A 263 -13.47 -0.83 19.83
N PHE A 264 -13.00 -0.82 18.58
CA PHE A 264 -13.55 -1.56 17.45
C PHE A 264 -12.69 -2.77 17.04
N ASN A 265 -11.79 -3.22 17.93
CA ASN A 265 -10.92 -4.39 17.75
C ASN A 265 -9.90 -4.28 16.59
N TYR A 266 -9.57 -3.09 16.12
CA TYR A 266 -8.44 -2.88 15.21
C TYR A 266 -7.11 -3.00 15.96
N LYS A 267 -6.10 -3.54 15.28
CA LYS A 267 -4.71 -3.64 15.74
C LYS A 267 -3.97 -2.32 15.53
N GLY A 268 -4.18 -1.68 14.38
CA GLY A 268 -3.64 -0.35 14.07
C GLY A 268 -4.62 0.78 14.36
N ASN A 269 -4.13 2.01 14.23
CA ASN A 269 -4.92 3.23 14.36
C ASN A 269 -5.28 3.85 13.00
N VAL A 270 -4.70 3.36 11.90
CA VAL A 270 -5.04 3.83 10.55
C VAL A 270 -5.92 2.79 9.86
N ILE A 271 -7.09 3.22 9.38
CA ILE A 271 -8.04 2.37 8.66
C ILE A 271 -8.03 2.77 7.19
N ASN A 272 -7.79 1.79 6.31
CA ASN A 272 -7.92 1.95 4.86
C ASN A 272 -9.36 1.66 4.44
N LEU A 273 -10.07 2.63 3.88
CA LEU A 273 -11.50 2.47 3.62
C LEU A 273 -11.79 1.61 2.39
N GLU A 274 -10.91 1.59 1.39
CA GLU A 274 -11.20 1.08 0.03
C GLU A 274 -12.59 1.55 -0.44
N TYR A 275 -12.81 2.88 -0.40
CA TYR A 275 -14.15 3.45 -0.57
C TYR A 275 -14.64 3.47 -2.02
N GLY A 276 -13.86 2.98 -2.98
CA GLY A 276 -14.21 3.02 -4.42
C GLY A 276 -15.55 2.35 -4.75
N SER A 277 -16.08 1.48 -3.88
CA SER A 277 -17.40 0.87 -3.96
C SER A 277 -18.53 1.66 -3.28
N PHE A 278 -18.30 2.88 -2.82
CA PHE A 278 -19.33 3.75 -2.27
C PHE A 278 -20.07 4.49 -3.39
N PHE A 279 -21.36 4.21 -3.52
CA PHE A 279 -22.29 4.83 -4.48
C PHE A 279 -23.66 5.05 -3.83
#